data_AF-A0A561EZX9-F1
#
_entry.id   AF-A0A561EZX9-F1
#
_cell.length_a   1.000
_cell.length_b   1.000
_cell.length_c   1.000
_cell.angle_alpha   90.00
_cell.angle_beta   90.00
_cell.angle_gamma   90.00
#
_symmetry.space_group_name_H-M   'P 1'
#
loop_
_entity.id
_entity.type
_entity.pdbx_description
1 polymer ?
#
loop_
_entity_poly.entity_id
_entity_poly.type
_entity_poly.pdbx_seq_one_letter_code
_entity_poly.pdbx_strand_id
1 'polypeptide(L)'
;MSHKALPATGELLAARIAEQAEVLAGLEPAVRADEPDAVHQMRVACRRLRSALRAYGPPLAAPERELKWLGSVLGGARDCEVLGALLTERARELPPECEPEELAARITEWSHERYVRAWPQVLEGLDSPRYRALLATLRELAADPPSGKGLPPLRKLIRRAQRRTAARIKAARRAAPGVETDRELHEARKAAKWARYLGETAGRPARRFTARMKALQEVLGTHQDAVVAREALYELGRAGGHGFGYGVLYGEQLAVAERAREQLPEVWRRAKKPPRFR
;
A
#
# COMPACT_ATOMS: atom_id res chain seq x y z
N MET A 1 -29.07 -22.36 14.32
CA MET A 1 -28.08 -21.26 14.43
C MET A 1 -28.06 -20.49 13.12
N SER A 2 -28.49 -19.23 13.11
CA SER A 2 -28.68 -18.44 11.89
C SER A 2 -27.35 -18.18 11.18
N HIS A 3 -27.14 -18.81 10.02
CA HIS A 3 -26.08 -18.43 9.09
C HIS A 3 -26.41 -17.03 8.54
N LYS A 4 -25.90 -15.96 9.15
CA LYS A 4 -26.00 -14.61 8.57
C LYS A 4 -25.45 -14.65 7.14
N ALA A 5 -26.33 -14.44 6.18
CA ALA A 5 -25.95 -14.29 4.78
C ALA A 5 -24.95 -13.12 4.66
N LEU A 6 -23.96 -13.26 3.78
CA LEU A 6 -23.10 -12.12 3.46
C LEU A 6 -23.97 -11.05 2.78
N PRO A 7 -23.81 -9.76 3.10
CA PRO A 7 -24.58 -8.71 2.45
C PRO A 7 -24.36 -8.74 0.92
N ALA A 8 -25.32 -8.19 0.17
CA ALA A 8 -25.20 -8.10 -1.28
C ALA A 8 -23.92 -7.33 -1.66
N THR A 9 -23.11 -7.92 -2.55
CA THR A 9 -21.78 -7.41 -2.89
C THR A 9 -21.81 -5.99 -3.47
N GLY A 10 -22.96 -5.57 -4.05
CA GLY A 10 -23.18 -4.24 -4.64
C GLY A 10 -23.49 -3.15 -3.62
N GLU A 11 -24.35 -3.40 -2.62
CA GLU A 11 -24.71 -2.41 -1.59
C GLU A 11 -23.50 -2.04 -0.71
N LEU A 12 -22.71 -3.04 -0.28
CA LEU A 12 -21.48 -2.80 0.46
C LEU A 12 -20.44 -2.02 -0.35
N LEU A 13 -20.42 -2.24 -1.66
CA LEU A 13 -19.52 -1.53 -2.56
C LEU A 13 -19.97 -0.08 -2.69
N ALA A 14 -21.26 0.17 -2.88
CA ALA A 14 -21.85 1.51 -2.97
C ALA A 14 -21.55 2.34 -1.73
N ALA A 15 -21.85 1.81 -0.55
CA ALA A 15 -21.59 2.47 0.72
C ALA A 15 -20.10 2.79 0.90
N ARG A 16 -19.21 1.86 0.48
CA ARG A 16 -17.76 2.08 0.54
C ARG A 16 -17.30 3.14 -0.45
N ILE A 17 -17.86 3.17 -1.66
CA ILE A 17 -17.53 4.19 -2.67
C ILE A 17 -17.97 5.56 -2.14
N ALA A 18 -19.20 5.67 -1.63
CA ALA A 18 -19.73 6.90 -1.04
C ALA A 18 -18.82 7.42 0.09
N GLU A 19 -18.54 6.56 1.09
CA GLU A 19 -17.69 6.90 2.23
C GLU A 19 -16.31 7.41 1.77
N GLN A 20 -15.66 6.71 0.84
CA GLN A 20 -14.32 7.09 0.40
C GLN A 20 -14.31 8.30 -0.55
N ALA A 21 -15.38 8.51 -1.33
CA ALA A 21 -15.52 9.70 -2.17
C ALA A 21 -15.63 10.97 -1.32
N GLU A 22 -16.44 10.92 -0.26
CA GLU A 22 -16.56 12.02 0.71
C GLU A 22 -15.25 12.28 1.45
N VAL A 23 -14.55 11.22 1.89
CA VAL A 23 -13.22 11.37 2.51
C VAL A 23 -12.23 12.03 1.55
N LEU A 24 -12.20 11.65 0.27
CA LEU A 24 -11.31 12.26 -0.71
C LEU A 24 -11.62 13.74 -0.93
N ALA A 25 -12.90 14.10 -1.08
CA ALA A 25 -13.32 15.48 -1.25
C ALA A 25 -13.03 16.33 0.01
N GLY A 26 -13.27 15.77 1.20
CA GLY A 26 -13.04 16.46 2.47
C GLY A 26 -11.56 16.66 2.82
N LEU A 27 -10.65 15.81 2.30
CA LEU A 27 -9.21 15.95 2.53
C LEU A 27 -8.54 16.94 1.57
N GLU A 28 -9.17 17.29 0.45
CA GLU A 28 -8.57 18.16 -0.55
C GLU A 28 -8.16 19.54 0.00
N PRO A 29 -8.97 20.27 0.80
CA PRO A 29 -8.55 21.54 1.36
C PRO A 29 -7.31 21.42 2.26
N ALA A 30 -7.25 20.40 3.11
CA ALA A 30 -6.12 20.14 3.99
C ALA A 30 -4.86 19.78 3.20
N VAL A 31 -4.99 19.01 2.11
CA VAL A 31 -3.89 18.76 1.19
C VAL A 31 -3.43 20.09 0.56
N ARG A 32 -4.32 20.90 0.02
CA ARG A 32 -3.94 22.19 -0.59
C ARG A 32 -3.26 23.15 0.39
N ALA A 33 -3.63 23.11 1.65
CA ALA A 33 -3.04 23.89 2.74
C ALA A 33 -1.73 23.30 3.27
N ASP A 34 -1.23 22.19 2.69
CA ASP A 34 -0.04 21.48 3.14
C ASP A 34 -0.12 21.07 4.63
N GLU A 35 -1.33 20.68 5.07
CA GLU A 35 -1.52 20.25 6.45
C GLU A 35 -0.81 18.92 6.74
N PRO A 36 -0.20 18.76 7.93
CA PRO A 36 0.46 17.53 8.32
C PRO A 36 -0.42 16.29 8.13
N ASP A 37 0.13 15.26 7.48
CA ASP A 37 -0.52 13.97 7.22
C ASP A 37 -1.71 13.99 6.24
N ALA A 38 -2.17 15.14 5.73
CA ALA A 38 -3.31 15.22 4.82
C ALA A 38 -3.10 14.40 3.54
N VAL A 39 -1.92 14.52 2.92
CA VAL A 39 -1.53 13.74 1.72
C VAL A 39 -1.55 12.24 2.01
N HIS A 40 -1.06 11.84 3.19
CA HIS A 40 -1.05 10.44 3.61
C HIS A 40 -2.48 9.90 3.72
N GLN A 41 -3.37 10.63 4.39
CA GLN A 41 -4.76 10.23 4.55
C GLN A 41 -5.46 10.13 3.20
N MET A 42 -5.26 11.10 2.30
CA MET A 42 -5.88 11.09 0.98
C MET A 42 -5.37 9.91 0.15
N ARG A 43 -4.07 9.61 0.22
CA ARG A 43 -3.47 8.42 -0.41
C ARG A 43 -3.99 7.13 0.20
N VAL A 44 -4.19 7.08 1.52
CA VAL A 44 -4.78 5.92 2.21
C VAL A 44 -6.20 5.67 1.71
N ALA A 45 -7.02 6.72 1.57
CA ALA A 45 -8.37 6.65 1.02
C ALA A 45 -8.37 6.16 -0.44
N CYS A 46 -7.57 6.78 -1.31
CA CYS A 46 -7.39 6.37 -2.71
C CYS A 46 -7.06 4.88 -2.81
N ARG A 47 -6.09 4.42 -2.02
CA ARG A 47 -5.59 3.04 -2.03
C ARG A 47 -6.62 2.05 -1.49
N ARG A 48 -7.39 2.41 -0.47
CA ARG A 48 -8.49 1.58 0.08
C ARG A 48 -9.58 1.41 -0.96
N LEU A 49 -10.04 2.52 -1.55
CA LEU A 49 -11.08 2.51 -2.58
C LEU A 49 -10.62 1.74 -3.83
N ARG A 50 -9.42 2.02 -4.33
CA ARG A 50 -8.83 1.30 -5.47
C ARG A 50 -8.77 -0.20 -5.23
N SER A 51 -8.35 -0.62 -4.04
CA SER A 51 -8.28 -2.04 -3.67
C SER A 51 -9.66 -2.69 -3.66
N ALA A 52 -10.69 -1.96 -3.24
CA ALA A 52 -12.08 -2.40 -3.30
C ALA A 52 -12.53 -2.52 -4.77
N LEU A 53 -12.38 -1.48 -5.59
CA LEU A 53 -12.80 -1.48 -7.00
C LEU A 53 -12.13 -2.60 -7.81
N ARG A 54 -10.81 -2.78 -7.63
CA ARG A 54 -10.03 -3.83 -8.30
C ARG A 54 -10.60 -5.24 -8.08
N ALA A 55 -11.30 -5.47 -6.97
CA ALA A 55 -11.88 -6.75 -6.66
C ALA A 55 -12.99 -7.17 -7.63
N TYR A 56 -13.72 -6.21 -8.19
CA TYR A 56 -14.90 -6.44 -9.01
C TYR A 56 -14.59 -6.49 -10.50
N GLY A 57 -13.37 -6.12 -10.92
CA GLY A 57 -12.85 -6.39 -12.25
C GLY A 57 -13.28 -5.36 -13.30
N PRO A 58 -13.49 -5.77 -14.57
CA PRO A 58 -13.71 -4.87 -15.71
C PRO A 58 -14.75 -3.75 -15.50
N PRO A 59 -15.90 -3.99 -14.86
CA PRO A 59 -16.91 -2.94 -14.66
C PRO A 59 -16.40 -1.72 -13.88
N LEU A 60 -15.37 -1.89 -13.04
CA LEU A 60 -14.78 -0.81 -12.23
C LEU A 60 -13.33 -0.51 -12.64
N ALA A 61 -12.91 -0.95 -13.82
CA ALA A 61 -11.53 -0.78 -14.27
C ALA A 61 -11.18 0.68 -14.57
N ALA A 62 -12.11 1.47 -15.11
CA ALA A 62 -11.90 2.89 -15.36
C ALA A 62 -11.65 3.68 -14.06
N PRO A 63 -12.57 3.70 -13.07
CA PRO A 63 -12.32 4.40 -11.80
C PRO A 63 -11.14 3.82 -11.01
N GLU A 64 -10.82 2.51 -11.14
CA GLU A 64 -9.60 1.94 -10.54
C GLU A 64 -8.32 2.52 -11.14
N ARG A 65 -8.26 2.74 -12.45
CA ARG A 65 -7.12 3.37 -13.13
C ARG A 65 -6.95 4.83 -12.71
N GLU A 66 -8.05 5.56 -12.57
CA GLU A 66 -8.00 6.95 -12.14
C GLU A 66 -7.55 7.08 -10.68
N LEU A 67 -8.01 6.21 -9.77
CA LEU A 67 -7.47 6.13 -8.41
C LEU A 67 -6.01 5.68 -8.35
N LYS A 68 -5.56 4.87 -9.32
CA LYS A 68 -4.14 4.53 -9.46
C LYS A 68 -3.34 5.78 -9.83
N TRP A 69 -3.81 6.57 -10.79
CA TRP A 69 -3.17 7.82 -11.19
C TRP A 69 -3.08 8.79 -10.02
N LEU A 70 -4.21 9.09 -9.35
CA LEU A 70 -4.23 10.01 -8.19
C LEU A 70 -3.31 9.51 -7.07
N GLY A 71 -3.33 8.20 -6.77
CA GLY A 71 -2.44 7.61 -5.77
C GLY A 71 -0.95 7.68 -6.14
N SER A 72 -0.62 7.69 -7.44
CA SER A 72 0.76 7.91 -7.91
C SER A 72 1.17 9.36 -7.76
N VAL A 73 0.30 10.31 -8.10
CA VAL A 73 0.53 11.76 -7.93
C VAL A 73 0.80 12.07 -6.45
N LEU A 74 -0.11 11.66 -5.56
CA LEU A 74 0.03 11.81 -4.10
C LEU A 74 1.25 11.07 -3.52
N GLY A 75 1.76 10.08 -4.26
CA GLY A 75 2.89 9.25 -3.84
C GLY A 75 4.25 9.89 -3.94
N GLY A 76 4.45 10.72 -4.97
CA GLY A 76 5.75 11.35 -5.23
C GLY A 76 6.26 12.17 -4.05
N ALA A 77 5.34 12.87 -3.37
CA ALA A 77 5.66 13.72 -2.23
C ALA A 77 5.81 12.89 -0.93
N ARG A 78 4.76 12.15 -0.54
CA ARG A 78 4.68 11.55 0.81
C ARG A 78 5.57 10.32 1.03
N ASP A 79 5.80 9.50 0.00
CA ASP A 79 6.60 8.28 0.19
C ASP A 79 8.04 8.62 0.60
N CYS A 80 8.56 9.76 0.13
CA CYS A 80 9.89 10.26 0.45
C CYS A 80 9.98 10.79 1.89
N GLU A 81 8.98 11.55 2.35
CA GLU A 81 8.97 12.07 3.73
C GLU A 81 8.90 10.96 4.78
N VAL A 82 8.01 9.97 4.58
CA VAL A 82 7.84 8.88 5.54
C VAL A 82 9.11 8.05 5.63
N LEU A 83 9.74 7.77 4.49
CA LEU A 83 11.02 7.07 4.46
C LEU A 83 12.14 7.92 5.08
N GLY A 84 12.17 9.21 4.77
CA GLY A 84 13.12 10.17 5.32
C GLY A 84 13.06 10.20 6.85
N ALA A 85 11.87 10.43 7.41
CA ALA A 85 11.67 10.44 8.87
C ALA A 85 12.14 9.14 9.54
N LEU A 86 11.78 7.98 8.97
CA LEU A 86 12.23 6.68 9.48
C LEU A 86 13.76 6.56 9.45
N LEU A 87 14.39 6.90 8.33
CA LEU A 87 15.85 6.80 8.18
C LEU A 87 16.59 7.82 9.05
N THR A 88 16.04 9.02 9.25
CA THR A 88 16.57 10.04 10.16
C THR A 88 16.55 9.54 11.61
N GLU A 89 15.46 8.91 12.06
CA GLU A 89 15.40 8.29 13.39
C GLU A 89 16.44 7.19 13.55
N ARG A 90 16.56 6.30 12.54
CA ARG A 90 17.58 5.24 12.56
C ARG A 90 19.01 5.78 12.54
N ALA A 91 19.27 6.85 11.79
CA ALA A 91 20.59 7.48 11.73
C ALA A 91 21.04 7.99 13.11
N ARG A 92 20.12 8.56 13.89
CA ARG A 92 20.40 9.04 15.26
C ARG A 92 20.70 7.93 16.27
N GLU A 93 20.31 6.69 15.97
CA GLU A 93 20.58 5.52 16.80
C GLU A 93 21.99 4.92 16.53
N LEU A 94 22.71 5.42 15.52
CA LEU A 94 24.02 4.88 15.14
C LEU A 94 25.16 5.29 16.10
N PRO A 95 26.25 4.50 16.13
CA PRO A 95 27.46 4.86 16.86
C PRO A 95 28.10 6.19 16.39
N PRO A 96 28.88 6.88 17.24
CA PRO A 96 29.52 8.16 16.92
C PRO A 96 30.38 8.14 15.65
N GLU A 97 30.99 7.01 15.31
CA GLU A 97 31.81 6.81 14.11
C GLU A 97 31.01 6.96 12.80
N CYS A 98 29.68 6.94 12.87
CA CYS A 98 28.78 7.17 11.75
C CYS A 98 28.32 8.64 11.60
N GLU A 99 28.76 9.54 12.49
CA GLU A 99 28.38 10.95 12.49
C GLU A 99 26.84 11.14 12.49
N PRO A 100 26.13 10.59 13.49
CA PRO A 100 24.68 10.33 13.44
C PRO A 100 23.82 11.58 13.18
N GLU A 101 24.16 12.73 13.77
CA GLU A 101 23.38 13.98 13.57
C GLU A 101 23.58 14.59 12.18
N GLU A 102 24.80 14.54 11.64
CA GLU A 102 25.08 15.03 10.29
C GLU A 102 24.41 14.12 9.26
N LEU A 103 24.48 12.81 9.46
CA LEU A 103 23.79 11.82 8.63
C LEU A 103 22.28 12.04 8.65
N ALA A 104 21.70 12.24 9.83
CA ALA A 104 20.27 12.52 10.01
C ALA A 104 19.84 13.82 9.33
N ALA A 105 20.67 14.88 9.39
CA ALA A 105 20.41 16.15 8.71
C ALA A 105 20.40 15.96 7.18
N ARG A 106 21.34 15.19 6.62
CA ARG A 106 21.42 14.92 5.17
C ARG A 106 20.24 14.09 4.66
N ILE A 107 19.80 13.09 5.42
CA ILE A 107 18.60 12.30 5.09
C ILE A 107 17.34 13.20 5.10
N THR A 108 17.25 14.09 6.09
CA THR A 108 16.14 15.04 6.23
C THR A 108 16.10 15.98 5.03
N GLU A 109 17.23 16.60 4.67
CA GLU A 109 17.40 17.44 3.48
C GLU A 109 17.00 16.70 2.20
N TRP A 110 17.53 15.49 1.99
CA TRP A 110 17.21 14.64 0.83
C TRP A 110 15.71 14.36 0.69
N SER A 111 15.03 14.09 1.81
CA SER A 111 13.60 13.80 1.82
C SER A 111 12.76 15.04 1.57
N HIS A 112 13.16 16.18 2.14
CA HIS A 112 12.50 17.47 1.98
C HIS A 112 12.63 18.00 0.54
N GLU A 113 13.81 17.90 -0.08
CA GLU A 113 13.98 18.29 -1.49
C GLU A 113 13.06 17.52 -2.43
N ARG A 114 12.90 16.22 -2.19
CA ARG A 114 11.98 15.38 -2.97
C ARG A 114 10.54 15.79 -2.77
N TYR A 115 10.16 16.10 -1.53
CA TYR A 115 8.84 16.62 -1.22
C TYR A 115 8.55 17.90 -2.01
N VAL A 116 9.42 18.90 -1.90
CA VAL A 116 9.30 20.20 -2.58
C VAL A 116 9.23 20.04 -4.09
N ARG A 117 10.02 19.13 -4.68
CA ARG A 117 9.98 18.83 -6.12
C ARG A 117 8.69 18.13 -6.56
N ALA A 118 8.10 17.32 -5.69
CA ALA A 118 6.89 16.56 -6.00
C ALA A 118 5.60 17.35 -5.75
N TRP A 119 5.65 18.32 -4.83
CA TRP A 119 4.47 19.07 -4.39
C TRP A 119 3.71 19.79 -5.51
N PRO A 120 4.37 20.49 -6.47
CA PRO A 120 3.67 21.12 -7.58
C PRO A 120 2.85 20.13 -8.42
N GLN A 121 3.32 18.89 -8.60
CA GLN A 121 2.56 17.87 -9.34
C GLN A 121 1.33 17.39 -8.58
N VAL A 122 1.36 17.43 -7.23
CA VAL A 122 0.18 17.16 -6.41
C VAL A 122 -0.87 18.23 -6.67
N LEU A 123 -0.50 19.51 -6.58
CA LEU A 123 -1.42 20.62 -6.82
C LEU A 123 -1.96 20.61 -8.25
N GLU A 124 -1.10 20.44 -9.26
CA GLU A 124 -1.52 20.31 -10.66
C GLU A 124 -2.49 19.13 -10.86
N GLY A 125 -2.23 18.00 -10.20
CA GLY A 125 -3.11 16.85 -10.22
C GLY A 125 -4.49 17.16 -9.66
N LEU A 126 -4.56 17.87 -8.53
CA LEU A 126 -5.83 18.29 -7.91
C LEU A 126 -6.56 19.36 -8.72
N ASP A 127 -5.83 20.24 -9.42
CA ASP A 127 -6.41 21.27 -10.29
C ASP A 127 -6.89 20.74 -11.65
N SER A 128 -6.50 19.51 -11.99
CA SER A 128 -6.80 18.93 -13.29
C SER A 128 -8.30 18.63 -13.49
N PRO A 129 -8.82 18.76 -14.73
CA PRO A 129 -10.14 18.25 -15.10
C PRO A 129 -10.30 16.75 -14.81
N ARG A 130 -9.18 16.02 -14.88
CA ARG A 130 -9.11 14.59 -14.63
C ARG A 130 -9.49 14.23 -13.19
N TYR A 131 -9.02 14.98 -12.21
CA TYR A 131 -9.40 14.78 -10.80
C TYR A 131 -10.88 15.10 -10.55
N ARG A 132 -11.40 16.20 -11.11
CA ARG A 132 -12.82 16.54 -11.05
C ARG A 132 -13.71 15.44 -11.64
N ALA A 133 -13.32 14.91 -12.80
CA ALA A 133 -14.02 13.80 -13.44
C ALA A 133 -14.01 12.53 -12.57
N LEU A 134 -12.88 12.22 -11.93
CA LEU A 134 -12.81 11.11 -10.97
C LEU A 134 -13.81 11.28 -9.83
N LEU A 135 -13.87 12.44 -9.18
CA LEU A 135 -14.84 12.68 -8.10
C LEU A 135 -16.29 12.53 -8.58
N ALA A 136 -16.62 13.06 -9.76
CA ALA A 136 -17.94 12.90 -10.36
C ALA A 136 -18.29 11.43 -10.60
N THR A 137 -17.40 10.66 -11.25
CA THR A 137 -17.59 9.22 -11.46
C THR A 137 -17.76 8.44 -10.16
N LEU A 138 -17.04 8.81 -9.09
CA LEU A 138 -17.20 8.15 -7.79
C LEU A 138 -18.56 8.45 -7.15
N ARG A 139 -19.06 9.68 -7.26
CA ARG A 139 -20.41 10.06 -6.78
C ARG A 139 -21.51 9.35 -7.58
N GLU A 140 -21.37 9.29 -8.90
CA GLU A 140 -22.30 8.54 -9.77
C GLU A 140 -22.34 7.06 -9.39
N LEU A 141 -21.19 6.42 -9.20
CA LEU A 141 -21.10 5.01 -8.77
C LEU A 141 -21.62 4.76 -7.35
N ALA A 142 -21.56 5.77 -6.49
CA ALA A 142 -22.15 5.69 -5.15
C ALA A 142 -23.69 5.76 -5.21
N ALA A 143 -24.23 6.61 -6.09
CA ALA A 143 -25.67 6.81 -6.28
C ALA A 143 -26.32 5.63 -7.03
N ASP A 144 -25.68 5.15 -8.09
CA ASP A 144 -26.12 4.00 -8.89
C ASP A 144 -25.01 2.95 -8.98
N PRO A 145 -24.80 2.17 -7.90
CA PRO A 145 -23.80 1.11 -7.90
C PRO A 145 -24.20 0.00 -8.88
N PRO A 146 -23.25 -0.66 -9.56
CA PRO A 146 -23.56 -1.78 -10.45
C PRO A 146 -24.39 -2.85 -9.72
N SER A 147 -25.66 -2.98 -10.07
CA SER A 147 -26.61 -3.84 -9.36
C SER A 147 -26.71 -5.25 -9.98
N GLY A 148 -26.74 -6.25 -9.10
CA GLY A 148 -27.59 -7.43 -9.25
C GLY A 148 -27.17 -8.63 -10.11
N LYS A 149 -26.58 -8.50 -11.31
CA LYS A 149 -26.41 -9.69 -12.21
C LYS A 149 -25.01 -9.99 -12.73
N GLY A 150 -24.03 -9.08 -12.61
CA GLY A 150 -22.67 -9.27 -13.13
C GLY A 150 -21.56 -9.43 -12.08
N LEU A 151 -21.80 -9.06 -10.81
CA LEU A 151 -20.76 -9.06 -9.80
C LEU A 151 -20.56 -10.44 -9.17
N PRO A 152 -19.33 -10.98 -9.14
CA PRO A 152 -19.07 -12.27 -8.51
C PRO A 152 -19.41 -12.26 -7.01
N PRO A 153 -19.92 -13.36 -6.44
CA PRO A 153 -20.14 -13.46 -5.01
C PRO A 153 -18.84 -13.19 -4.23
N LEU A 154 -18.92 -12.46 -3.11
CA LEU A 154 -17.75 -12.10 -2.29
C LEU A 154 -16.87 -13.31 -1.92
N ARG A 155 -17.49 -14.47 -1.65
CA ARG A 155 -16.77 -15.73 -1.38
C ARG A 155 -15.89 -16.18 -2.56
N LYS A 156 -16.37 -16.00 -3.80
CA LYS A 156 -15.62 -16.32 -5.03
C LYS A 156 -14.44 -15.35 -5.20
N LEU A 157 -14.65 -14.06 -4.90
CA LEU A 157 -13.58 -13.05 -4.92
C LEU A 157 -12.49 -13.36 -3.89
N ILE A 158 -12.86 -13.69 -2.64
CA ILE A 158 -11.92 -14.06 -1.57
C ILE A 158 -11.07 -15.28 -1.97
N ARG A 159 -11.69 -16.34 -2.52
CA ARG A 159 -10.96 -17.52 -3.00
C ARG A 159 -10.02 -17.17 -4.16
N ARG A 160 -10.45 -16.31 -5.09
CA ARG A 160 -9.60 -15.81 -6.18
C ARG A 160 -8.39 -15.04 -5.64
N ALA A 161 -8.58 -14.15 -4.67
CA ALA A 161 -7.51 -13.39 -4.04
C ALA A 161 -6.51 -14.29 -3.29
N GLN A 162 -7.00 -15.31 -2.58
CA GLN A 162 -6.13 -16.29 -1.95
C GLN A 162 -5.30 -17.08 -2.97
N ARG A 163 -5.91 -17.56 -4.07
CA ARG A 163 -5.19 -18.27 -5.14
C ARG A 163 -4.12 -17.39 -5.78
N ARG A 164 -4.45 -16.11 -6.04
CA ARG A 164 -3.49 -15.13 -6.56
C ARG A 164 -2.32 -14.93 -5.59
N THR A 165 -2.59 -14.82 -4.29
CA THR A 165 -1.55 -14.70 -3.26
C THR A 165 -0.65 -15.94 -3.25
N ALA A 166 -1.24 -17.15 -3.31
CA ALA A 166 -0.48 -18.39 -3.38
C ALA A 166 0.41 -18.49 -4.63
N ALA A 167 -0.11 -18.06 -5.80
CA ALA A 167 0.66 -18.04 -7.03
C ALA A 167 1.86 -17.08 -6.94
N ARG A 168 1.69 -15.89 -6.34
CA ARG A 168 2.77 -14.91 -6.16
C ARG A 168 3.83 -15.36 -5.16
N ILE A 169 3.42 -15.98 -4.05
CA ILE A 169 4.39 -16.61 -3.12
C ILE A 169 5.16 -17.74 -3.82
N LYS A 170 4.49 -18.54 -4.66
CA LYS A 170 5.16 -19.59 -5.44
C LYS A 170 6.14 -19.01 -6.47
N ALA A 171 5.79 -17.90 -7.12
CA ALA A 171 6.67 -17.20 -8.05
C ALA A 171 7.90 -16.63 -7.33
N ALA A 172 7.70 -15.96 -6.19
CA ALA A 172 8.80 -15.44 -5.37
C ALA A 172 9.78 -16.53 -4.91
N ARG A 173 9.30 -17.75 -4.61
CA ARG A 173 10.17 -18.89 -4.27
C ARG A 173 10.97 -19.46 -5.44
N ARG A 174 10.61 -19.12 -6.68
CA ARG A 174 11.25 -19.60 -7.91
C ARG A 174 12.10 -18.54 -8.60
N ALA A 175 11.92 -17.28 -8.22
CA ALA A 175 12.67 -16.15 -8.76
C ALA A 175 14.14 -16.24 -8.37
N ALA A 176 15.02 -15.68 -9.20
CA ALA A 176 16.41 -15.50 -8.85
C ALA A 176 16.56 -14.57 -7.64
N PRO A 177 17.53 -14.81 -6.74
CA PRO A 177 17.82 -13.91 -5.63
C PRO A 177 18.08 -12.46 -6.10
N GLY A 178 17.67 -11.49 -5.29
CA GLY A 178 17.80 -10.07 -5.61
C GLY A 178 16.54 -9.49 -6.25
N VAL A 179 16.69 -8.64 -7.26
CA VAL A 179 15.63 -7.79 -7.83
C VAL A 179 14.38 -8.58 -8.26
N GLU A 180 14.56 -9.76 -8.85
CA GLU A 180 13.43 -10.59 -9.30
C GLU A 180 12.61 -11.13 -8.11
N THR A 181 13.30 -11.64 -7.07
CA THR A 181 12.65 -12.09 -5.83
C THR A 181 11.95 -10.93 -5.13
N ASP A 182 12.61 -9.77 -5.02
CA ASP A 182 12.05 -8.56 -4.39
C ASP A 182 10.76 -8.12 -5.09
N ARG A 183 10.77 -8.12 -6.43
CA ARG A 183 9.59 -7.83 -7.25
C ARG A 183 8.45 -8.81 -7.03
N GLU A 184 8.70 -10.12 -6.99
CA GLU A 184 7.64 -11.10 -6.77
C GLU A 184 7.11 -11.09 -5.33
N LEU A 185 7.96 -10.80 -4.33
CA LEU A 185 7.52 -10.56 -2.95
C LEU A 185 6.64 -9.31 -2.84
N HIS A 186 6.97 -8.24 -3.58
CA HIS A 186 6.13 -7.07 -3.69
C HIS A 186 4.75 -7.37 -4.33
N GLU A 187 4.72 -8.18 -5.39
CA GLU A 187 3.47 -8.64 -5.99
C GLU A 187 2.65 -9.53 -5.04
N ALA A 188 3.32 -10.38 -4.24
CA ALA A 188 2.69 -11.15 -3.19
C ALA A 188 2.07 -10.25 -2.11
N ARG A 189 2.77 -9.18 -1.69
CA ARG A 189 2.27 -8.18 -0.73
C ARG A 189 0.97 -7.56 -1.25
N LYS A 190 0.96 -7.13 -2.52
CA LYS A 190 -0.22 -6.54 -3.17
C LYS A 190 -1.38 -7.54 -3.21
N ALA A 191 -1.12 -8.81 -3.51
CA ALA A 191 -2.14 -9.85 -3.52
C ALA A 191 -2.69 -10.16 -2.11
N ALA A 192 -1.83 -10.27 -1.10
CA ALA A 192 -2.20 -10.49 0.30
C ALA A 192 -3.04 -9.33 0.85
N LYS A 193 -2.65 -8.09 0.55
CA LYS A 193 -3.40 -6.88 0.89
C LYS A 193 -4.80 -6.90 0.28
N TRP A 194 -4.90 -7.24 -1.00
CA TRP A 194 -6.20 -7.38 -1.66
C TRP A 194 -7.07 -8.47 -1.01
N ALA A 195 -6.48 -9.62 -0.69
CA ALA A 195 -7.17 -10.69 0.04
C ALA A 195 -7.67 -10.23 1.42
N ARG A 196 -6.84 -9.50 2.19
CA ARG A 196 -7.23 -8.93 3.48
C ARG A 196 -8.45 -8.01 3.33
N TYR A 197 -8.42 -7.06 2.39
CA TYR A 197 -9.53 -6.14 2.18
C TYR A 197 -10.84 -6.86 1.87
N LEU A 198 -10.83 -7.86 1.00
CA LEU A 198 -12.04 -8.64 0.73
C LEU A 198 -12.55 -9.39 1.97
N GLY A 199 -11.63 -9.85 2.82
CA GLY A 199 -11.96 -10.41 4.13
C GLY A 199 -12.58 -9.38 5.08
N GLU A 200 -12.10 -8.13 5.08
CA GLU A 200 -12.69 -7.01 5.86
C GLU A 200 -14.10 -6.69 5.39
N THR A 201 -14.32 -6.62 4.07
CA THR A 201 -15.65 -6.44 3.46
C THR A 201 -16.61 -7.57 3.86
N ALA A 202 -16.12 -8.81 3.95
CA ALA A 202 -16.94 -9.95 4.39
C ALA A 202 -17.23 -9.94 5.90
N GLY A 203 -16.56 -9.11 6.69
CA GLY A 203 -16.82 -8.93 8.11
C GLY A 203 -16.56 -10.17 8.97
N ARG A 204 -17.39 -10.36 10.00
CA ARG A 204 -17.24 -11.43 11.00
C ARG A 204 -17.02 -12.83 10.38
N PRO A 205 -17.78 -13.26 9.35
CA PRO A 205 -17.56 -14.54 8.68
C PRO A 205 -16.12 -14.79 8.20
N ALA A 206 -15.38 -13.75 7.80
CA ALA A 206 -14.03 -13.88 7.27
C ALA A 206 -12.92 -13.43 8.26
N ARG A 207 -13.25 -13.08 9.50
CA ARG A 207 -12.29 -12.50 10.49
C ARG A 207 -10.97 -13.28 10.59
N ARG A 208 -11.04 -14.61 10.71
CA ARG A 208 -9.84 -15.47 10.80
C ARG A 208 -9.02 -15.49 9.52
N PHE A 209 -9.64 -15.33 8.35
CA PHE A 209 -8.93 -15.20 7.09
C PHE A 209 -8.25 -13.84 6.99
N THR A 210 -8.98 -12.77 7.32
CA THR A 210 -8.46 -11.39 7.36
C THR A 210 -7.22 -11.28 8.24
N ALA A 211 -7.27 -11.81 9.47
CA ALA A 211 -6.15 -11.78 10.39
C ALA A 211 -4.89 -12.47 9.83
N ARG A 212 -5.06 -13.62 9.17
CA ARG A 212 -3.93 -14.35 8.57
C ARG A 212 -3.34 -13.64 7.36
N MET A 213 -4.17 -13.00 6.54
CA MET A 213 -3.71 -12.18 5.42
C MET A 213 -3.06 -10.88 5.89
N LYS A 214 -3.50 -10.32 7.03
CA LYS A 214 -2.84 -9.18 7.68
C LYS A 214 -1.42 -9.54 8.11
N ALA A 215 -1.25 -10.64 8.85
CA ALA A 215 0.08 -11.12 9.26
C ALA A 215 1.02 -11.36 8.06
N LEU A 216 0.51 -11.97 6.99
CA LEU A 216 1.29 -12.14 5.75
C LEU A 216 1.67 -10.80 5.10
N GLN A 217 0.73 -9.85 5.06
CA GLN A 217 0.97 -8.52 4.52
C GLN A 217 2.00 -7.73 5.35
N GLU A 218 2.01 -7.90 6.68
CA GLU A 218 2.96 -7.24 7.58
C GLU A 218 4.39 -7.69 7.29
N VAL A 219 4.66 -9.01 7.26
CA VAL A 219 5.99 -9.55 6.93
C VAL A 219 6.46 -9.12 5.54
N LEU A 220 5.59 -9.26 4.53
CA LEU A 220 5.90 -8.80 3.17
C LEU A 220 6.03 -7.27 3.07
N GLY A 221 5.41 -6.54 4.01
CA GLY A 221 5.53 -5.10 4.17
C GLY A 221 6.92 -4.73 4.65
N THR A 222 7.35 -5.31 5.77
CA THR A 222 8.70 -5.15 6.33
C THR A 222 9.78 -5.41 5.27
N HIS A 223 9.64 -6.49 4.49
CA HIS A 223 10.56 -6.75 3.38
C HIS A 223 10.56 -5.63 2.34
N GLN A 224 9.39 -5.20 1.86
CA GLN A 224 9.31 -4.15 0.85
C GLN A 224 9.88 -2.82 1.36
N ASP A 225 9.57 -2.46 2.60
CA ASP A 225 9.98 -1.18 3.17
C ASP A 225 11.51 -1.15 3.33
N ALA A 226 12.13 -2.29 3.70
CA ALA A 226 13.59 -2.45 3.69
C ALA A 226 14.19 -2.36 2.27
N VAL A 227 13.56 -2.96 1.25
CA VAL A 227 14.01 -2.84 -0.16
C VAL A 227 14.06 -1.38 -0.61
N VAL A 228 12.98 -0.63 -0.33
CA VAL A 228 12.88 0.80 -0.69
C VAL A 228 13.90 1.64 0.09
N ALA A 229 14.10 1.34 1.38
CA ALA A 229 15.10 2.02 2.20
C ALA A 229 16.53 1.81 1.67
N ARG A 230 16.89 0.58 1.26
CA ARG A 230 18.19 0.29 0.63
C ARG A 230 18.41 1.10 -0.65
N GLU A 231 17.39 1.25 -1.48
CA GLU A 231 17.50 2.05 -2.72
C GLU A 231 17.80 3.52 -2.40
N ALA A 232 17.11 4.11 -1.42
CA ALA A 232 17.36 5.48 -0.97
C ALA A 232 18.76 5.65 -0.35
N LEU A 233 19.18 4.72 0.52
CA LEU A 233 20.50 4.74 1.17
C LEU A 233 21.64 4.57 0.16
N TYR A 234 21.44 3.74 -0.87
CA TYR A 234 22.40 3.60 -1.96
C TYR A 234 22.55 4.89 -2.77
N GLU A 235 21.44 5.58 -3.05
CA GLU A 235 21.48 6.87 -3.73
C GLU A 235 22.22 7.93 -2.89
N LEU A 236 21.88 8.03 -1.61
CA LEU A 236 22.53 8.94 -0.65
C LEU A 236 24.03 8.66 -0.54
N GLY A 237 24.44 7.40 -0.39
CA GLY A 237 25.84 7.02 -0.32
C GLY A 237 26.63 7.33 -1.60
N ARG A 238 25.98 7.30 -2.77
CA ARG A 238 26.59 7.70 -4.05
C ARG A 238 26.75 9.19 -4.23
N ALA A 239 25.94 10.01 -3.56
CA ALA A 239 26.05 11.46 -3.61
C ALA A 239 27.30 11.99 -2.87
N GLY A 240 27.93 11.15 -2.03
CA GLY A 240 29.17 11.45 -1.31
C GLY A 240 28.95 11.96 0.12
N GLY A 241 29.99 11.86 0.95
CA GLY A 241 29.93 12.14 2.38
C GLY A 241 29.27 11.00 3.18
N HIS A 242 29.70 10.79 4.43
CA HIS A 242 29.13 9.82 5.39
C HIS A 242 28.88 8.41 4.82
N GLY A 243 29.69 7.96 3.86
CA GLY A 243 29.49 6.70 3.14
C GLY A 243 29.49 5.47 4.06
N PHE A 244 30.27 5.53 5.16
CA PHE A 244 30.25 4.50 6.19
C PHE A 244 28.88 4.42 6.89
N GLY A 245 28.32 5.55 7.35
CA GLY A 245 27.01 5.61 8.01
C GLY A 245 25.86 5.12 7.11
N TYR A 246 25.83 5.54 5.84
CA TYR A 246 24.87 5.01 4.87
C TYR A 246 25.05 3.51 4.63
N GLY A 247 26.30 3.02 4.58
CA GLY A 247 26.62 1.60 4.45
C GLY A 247 26.12 0.76 5.64
N VAL A 248 26.26 1.28 6.87
CA VAL A 248 25.73 0.63 8.09
C VAL A 248 24.22 0.52 8.01
N LEU A 249 23.49 1.62 7.75
CA LEU A 249 22.03 1.59 7.59
C LEU A 249 21.60 0.65 6.46
N TYR A 250 22.33 0.63 5.34
CA TYR A 250 22.04 -0.28 4.23
C TYR A 250 22.17 -1.74 4.66
N GLY A 251 23.23 -2.07 5.41
CA GLY A 251 23.45 -3.39 6.02
C GLY A 251 22.33 -3.80 6.98
N GLU A 252 21.85 -2.88 7.81
CA GLU A 252 20.69 -3.14 8.68
C GLU A 252 19.44 -3.48 7.87
N GLN A 253 19.19 -2.76 6.78
CA GLN A 253 18.03 -3.03 5.92
C GLN A 253 18.17 -4.36 5.15
N LEU A 254 19.38 -4.77 4.77
CA LEU A 254 19.61 -6.13 4.27
C LEU A 254 19.20 -7.17 5.31
N ALA A 255 19.61 -6.98 6.57
CA ALA A 255 19.26 -7.90 7.66
C ALA A 255 17.75 -7.91 7.96
N VAL A 256 17.08 -6.74 7.89
CA VAL A 256 15.60 -6.64 8.03
C VAL A 256 14.90 -7.41 6.92
N ALA A 257 15.32 -7.22 5.65
CA ALA A 257 14.76 -7.93 4.52
C ALA A 257 14.94 -9.45 4.67
N GLU A 258 16.12 -9.91 5.09
CA GLU A 258 16.39 -11.34 5.27
C GLU A 258 15.55 -11.94 6.40
N ARG A 259 15.47 -11.30 7.57
CA ARG A 259 14.60 -11.75 8.67
C ARG A 259 13.13 -11.85 8.25
N ALA A 260 12.65 -10.92 7.43
CA ALA A 260 11.30 -10.98 6.88
C ALA A 260 11.12 -12.20 5.93
N ARG A 261 12.13 -12.56 5.15
CA ARG A 261 12.13 -13.76 4.29
C ARG A 261 12.15 -15.04 5.12
N GLU A 262 12.91 -15.09 6.19
CA GLU A 262 12.97 -16.24 7.11
C GLU A 262 11.63 -16.50 7.82
N GLN A 263 10.87 -15.45 8.16
CA GLN A 263 9.54 -15.57 8.76
C GLN A 263 8.45 -16.00 7.76
N LEU A 264 8.68 -15.74 6.46
CA LEU A 264 7.66 -15.93 5.41
C LEU A 264 7.10 -17.36 5.32
N PRO A 265 7.89 -18.45 5.38
CA PRO A 265 7.38 -19.82 5.33
C PRO A 265 6.35 -20.12 6.43
N GLU A 266 6.60 -19.67 7.65
CA GLU A 266 5.71 -19.94 8.77
C GLU A 266 4.40 -19.16 8.64
N VAL A 267 4.50 -17.86 8.38
CA VAL A 267 3.32 -17.00 8.21
C VAL A 267 2.49 -17.46 7.01
N TRP A 268 3.14 -17.87 5.91
CA TRP A 268 2.47 -18.44 4.74
C TRP A 268 1.77 -19.77 5.06
N ARG A 269 2.37 -20.67 5.85
CA ARG A 269 1.73 -21.92 6.29
C ARG A 269 0.39 -21.67 6.97
N ARG A 270 0.28 -20.58 7.74
CA ARG A 270 -0.97 -20.15 8.37
C ARG A 270 -1.92 -19.49 7.36
N ALA A 271 -1.42 -18.56 6.54
CA ALA A 271 -2.22 -17.79 5.56
C ALA A 271 -2.82 -18.64 4.44
N LYS A 272 -2.13 -19.71 4.00
CA LYS A 272 -2.59 -20.57 2.90
C LYS A 272 -3.83 -21.42 3.23
N LYS A 273 -4.21 -21.59 4.50
CA LYS A 273 -5.40 -22.39 4.85
C LYS A 273 -6.65 -21.76 4.22
N PRO A 274 -7.55 -22.55 3.61
CA PRO A 274 -8.72 -22.00 2.92
C PRO A 274 -9.59 -21.14 3.85
N PRO A 275 -10.24 -20.08 3.34
CA PRO A 275 -11.18 -19.29 4.12
C PRO A 275 -12.33 -20.19 4.57
N ARG A 276 -12.62 -20.15 5.87
CA ARG A 276 -13.84 -20.75 6.44
C ARG A 276 -14.73 -19.59 6.84
N PHE A 277 -15.89 -19.51 6.21
CA PHE A 277 -16.90 -18.50 6.49
C PHE A 277 -17.85 -19.07 7.55
N ARG A 278 -17.64 -18.69 8.81
CA ARG A 278 -18.48 -19.11 9.95
C ARG A 278 -19.08 -17.88 10.59
#